data_AF-E1JXQ9-F1
#
_entry.id   AF-E1JXQ9-F1
#
_cell.length_a   1.000
_cell.length_b   1.000
_cell.length_c   1.000
_cell.angle_alpha   90.00
_cell.angle_beta   90.00
_cell.angle_gamma   90.00
#
_symmetry.space_group_name_H-M   'P 1'
#
loop_
_entity.id
_entity.type
_entity.pdbx_description
1 polymer ?
#
loop_
_entity_poly.entity_id
_entity_poly.type
_entity_poly.pdbx_seq_one_letter_code
_entity_poly.pdbx_strand_id
1 'polypeptide(L)'
;MTTIAESKNHVLLLAYTPCNLIMGFAAHHTVAPNAILDVLYCGATDKNELFIRQLADTCPSIASITFLSWERLEKMASSSYPLTARWALPLTKGWLERRAGERLKSVCPTPWYDIVFYPHDAVGQALGLARAAWPMASFVWIGDSFGIFVEKKAHFDLLGLRVVKHPFLREIKPSQATACLPVDQSGYALKDIPLTTISRQTILEILHLIHDSLPELTGYLEDLRHRHAGRTEIFLMTENHAELGYITLKQECAMYADLLVQYASKGSVVYVKPHPGEIFERHEPLITAIAGHCDIVTISPHFRSIPVELMFELILNCELCISMSNPRLSLKFLYNKDVLNPAEPQFVERWFDPASWRLYNDSYLLYENPREALRTWDGQGVLWSGDLPDRV
;
A
#
# COMPACT_ATOMS: atom_id res chain seq x y z
N MET A 1 29.26 -28.20 2.14
CA MET A 1 27.78 -28.12 2.08
C MET A 1 27.24 -28.82 3.31
N THR A 2 27.08 -28.06 4.39
CA THR A 2 26.38 -28.50 5.59
C THR A 2 24.89 -28.45 5.24
N THR A 3 24.23 -29.60 5.22
CA THR A 3 22.76 -29.67 5.23
C THR A 3 22.29 -28.91 6.47
N ILE A 4 21.74 -27.71 6.27
CA ILE A 4 20.96 -27.00 7.27
C ILE A 4 19.83 -27.97 7.61
N ALA A 5 19.88 -28.57 8.80
CA ALA A 5 18.78 -29.36 9.33
C ALA A 5 17.50 -28.54 9.17
N GLU A 6 16.38 -29.22 8.90
CA GLU A 6 15.04 -28.65 8.67
C GLU A 6 14.50 -27.88 9.89
N SER A 7 15.20 -26.84 10.35
CA SER A 7 14.67 -25.87 11.28
C SER A 7 13.56 -25.15 10.54
N LYS A 8 12.33 -25.32 11.01
CA LYS A 8 11.21 -24.49 10.57
C LYS A 8 11.58 -23.05 10.93
N ASN A 9 11.98 -22.27 9.93
CA ASN A 9 12.28 -20.86 10.13
C ASN A 9 11.03 -20.16 10.66
N HIS A 10 11.19 -19.21 11.57
CA HIS A 10 10.11 -18.35 12.05
C HIS A 10 10.16 -17.00 11.32
N VAL A 11 9.03 -16.61 10.73
CA VAL A 11 8.86 -15.38 9.98
C VAL A 11 7.87 -14.48 10.72
N LEU A 12 8.20 -13.21 10.88
CA LEU A 12 7.29 -12.19 11.36
C LEU A 12 6.87 -11.28 10.21
N LEU A 13 5.58 -11.19 9.90
CA LEU A 13 5.01 -10.23 8.96
C LEU A 13 4.37 -9.06 9.71
N LEU A 14 5.06 -7.94 9.75
CA LEU A 14 4.57 -6.67 10.24
C LEU A 14 3.76 -5.97 9.12
N ALA A 15 2.43 -5.97 9.13
CA ALA A 15 1.62 -5.36 8.06
C ALA A 15 0.83 -4.14 8.57
N TYR A 16 0.71 -3.09 7.76
CA TYR A 16 -0.04 -1.87 8.12
C TYR A 16 -1.41 -1.79 7.44
N THR A 17 -1.52 -2.31 6.22
CA THR A 17 -2.75 -2.35 5.43
C THR A 17 -3.08 -3.78 4.98
N PRO A 18 -4.31 -4.04 4.51
CA PRO A 18 -4.65 -5.31 3.89
C PRO A 18 -3.79 -5.63 2.65
N CYS A 19 -3.45 -4.65 1.79
CA CYS A 19 -2.61 -4.89 0.62
C CYS A 19 -1.17 -5.27 1.01
N ASN A 20 -0.62 -4.62 2.02
CA ASN A 20 0.66 -4.99 2.65
C ASN A 20 0.70 -6.45 3.12
N LEU A 21 -0.40 -6.92 3.71
CA LEU A 21 -0.53 -8.28 4.20
C LEU A 21 -0.55 -9.30 3.05
N ILE A 22 -1.32 -9.05 2.00
CA ILE A 22 -1.36 -9.88 0.77
C ILE A 22 0.04 -10.06 0.18
N MET A 23 0.80 -8.96 0.10
CA MET A 23 2.15 -8.96 -0.43
C MET A 23 3.14 -9.70 0.45
N GLY A 24 3.00 -9.56 1.77
CA GLY A 24 3.78 -10.34 2.73
C GLY A 24 3.56 -11.84 2.58
N PHE A 25 2.34 -12.26 2.27
CA PHE A 25 2.08 -13.66 1.94
C PHE A 25 2.71 -14.09 0.63
N ALA A 26 2.61 -13.28 -0.43
CA ALA A 26 3.23 -13.60 -1.73
C ALA A 26 4.75 -13.73 -1.63
N ALA A 27 5.36 -12.82 -0.88
CA ALA A 27 6.76 -12.85 -0.50
C ALA A 27 7.14 -14.13 0.26
N HIS A 28 6.40 -14.45 1.32
CA HIS A 28 6.61 -15.65 2.13
C HIS A 28 6.51 -16.92 1.30
N HIS A 29 5.48 -17.07 0.48
CA HIS A 29 5.30 -18.24 -0.39
C HIS A 29 6.43 -18.39 -1.42
N THR A 30 7.01 -17.28 -1.87
CA THR A 30 8.08 -17.30 -2.87
C THR A 30 9.43 -17.66 -2.26
N VAL A 31 9.76 -17.15 -1.07
CA VAL A 31 11.13 -17.23 -0.53
C VAL A 31 11.25 -18.13 0.69
N ALA A 32 10.18 -18.34 1.44
CA ALA A 32 10.19 -19.14 2.66
C ALA A 32 8.91 -19.99 2.84
N PRO A 33 8.47 -20.77 1.84
CA PRO A 33 7.16 -21.45 1.86
C PRO A 33 6.97 -22.44 3.02
N ASN A 34 8.05 -22.99 3.57
CA ASN A 34 8.02 -23.97 4.67
C ASN A 34 8.18 -23.33 6.06
N ALA A 35 8.29 -22.00 6.13
CA ALA A 35 8.54 -21.28 7.36
C ALA A 35 7.24 -20.98 8.10
N ILE A 36 7.28 -21.02 9.43
CA ILE A 36 6.18 -20.63 10.31
C ILE A 36 6.01 -19.12 10.21
N LEU A 37 4.81 -18.64 9.93
CA LEU A 37 4.51 -17.23 9.76
C LEU A 37 3.69 -16.69 10.95
N ASP A 38 4.25 -15.76 11.69
CA ASP A 38 3.53 -14.94 12.66
C ASP A 38 3.24 -13.58 12.02
N VAL A 39 2.05 -13.04 12.20
CA VAL A 39 1.66 -11.73 11.64
C VAL A 39 1.45 -10.73 12.77
N LEU A 40 2.05 -9.56 12.68
CA LEU A 40 1.75 -8.40 13.51
C LEU A 40 1.06 -7.33 12.66
N TYR A 41 -0.23 -7.14 12.85
CA TYR A 41 -0.99 -6.16 12.08
C TYR A 41 -1.14 -4.84 12.85
N CYS A 42 -0.55 -3.76 12.31
CA CYS A 42 -0.37 -2.45 12.93
C CYS A 42 -1.35 -1.37 12.44
N GLY A 43 -2.52 -1.77 11.94
CA GLY A 43 -3.57 -0.89 11.43
C GLY A 43 -4.97 -1.34 11.84
N ALA A 44 -5.07 -2.04 12.97
CA ALA A 44 -6.31 -2.69 13.40
C ALA A 44 -7.41 -1.65 13.66
N THR A 45 -8.43 -1.68 12.81
CA THR A 45 -9.78 -1.22 13.12
C THR A 45 -10.64 -2.48 13.25
N ASP A 46 -11.76 -2.41 13.97
CA ASP A 46 -12.67 -3.56 14.15
C ASP A 46 -13.04 -4.22 12.80
N LYS A 47 -13.10 -3.42 11.72
CA LYS A 47 -13.41 -3.87 10.37
C LYS A 47 -12.25 -4.59 9.66
N ASN A 48 -11.01 -4.15 9.88
CA ASN A 48 -9.83 -4.80 9.30
C ASN A 48 -9.54 -6.15 9.97
N GLU A 49 -9.85 -6.26 11.27
CA GLU A 49 -9.56 -7.47 12.04
C GLU A 49 -10.30 -8.70 11.51
N LEU A 50 -11.58 -8.56 11.14
CA LEU A 50 -12.37 -9.68 10.58
C LEU A 50 -11.76 -10.21 9.27
N PHE A 51 -11.45 -9.30 8.33
CA PHE A 51 -10.81 -9.66 7.06
C PHE A 51 -9.49 -10.40 7.29
N ILE A 52 -8.67 -9.92 8.23
CA ILE A 52 -7.35 -10.51 8.51
C ILE A 52 -7.48 -11.87 9.17
N ARG A 53 -8.49 -12.07 10.03
CA ARG A 53 -8.76 -13.38 10.63
C ARG A 53 -9.22 -14.39 9.59
N GLN A 54 -10.13 -14.00 8.69
CA GLN A 54 -10.55 -14.86 7.57
C GLN A 54 -9.38 -15.22 6.66
N LEU A 55 -8.50 -14.26 6.39
CA LEU A 55 -7.25 -14.48 5.66
C LEU A 55 -6.29 -15.43 6.41
N ALA A 56 -6.31 -15.42 7.73
CA ALA A 56 -5.50 -16.33 8.53
C ALA A 56 -5.94 -17.77 8.40
N ASP A 57 -7.26 -17.98 8.46
CA ASP A 57 -7.86 -19.31 8.40
C ASP A 57 -7.59 -20.02 7.08
N THR A 58 -7.25 -19.27 6.03
CA THR A 58 -7.02 -19.79 4.67
C THR A 58 -5.55 -19.95 4.33
N CYS A 59 -4.65 -19.50 5.23
CA CYS A 59 -3.21 -19.55 5.05
C CYS A 59 -2.59 -20.48 6.10
N PRO A 60 -2.37 -21.78 5.78
CA PRO A 60 -1.92 -22.78 6.76
C PRO A 60 -0.51 -22.53 7.30
N SER A 61 0.27 -21.63 6.70
CA SER A 61 1.58 -21.21 7.21
C SER A 61 1.48 -20.23 8.38
N ILE A 62 0.32 -19.59 8.60
CA ILE A 62 0.15 -18.66 9.71
C ILE A 62 -0.01 -19.42 11.02
N ALA A 63 0.96 -19.28 11.91
CA ALA A 63 0.87 -19.82 13.27
C ALA A 63 0.13 -18.89 14.22
N SER A 64 0.26 -17.57 14.05
CA SER A 64 -0.46 -16.61 14.87
C SER A 64 -0.61 -15.24 14.22
N ILE A 65 -1.65 -14.50 14.65
CA ILE A 65 -1.84 -13.10 14.30
C ILE A 65 -2.02 -12.30 15.57
N THR A 66 -1.21 -11.24 15.71
CA THR A 66 -1.37 -10.25 16.76
C THR A 66 -1.79 -8.91 16.17
N PHE A 67 -2.86 -8.34 16.72
CA PHE A 67 -3.38 -7.04 16.33
C PHE A 67 -2.84 -5.95 17.26
N LEU A 68 -2.33 -4.87 16.66
CA LEU A 68 -1.90 -3.66 17.35
C LEU A 68 -2.66 -2.45 16.81
N SER A 69 -3.27 -1.69 17.70
CA SER A 69 -3.81 -0.37 17.35
C SER A 69 -2.68 0.63 17.15
N TRP A 70 -2.92 1.61 16.26
CA TRP A 70 -1.99 2.70 16.01
C TRP A 70 -1.63 3.47 17.28
N GLU A 71 -2.63 3.78 18.12
CA GLU A 71 -2.44 4.45 19.40
C GLU A 71 -1.48 3.67 20.32
N ARG A 72 -1.53 2.34 20.30
CA ARG A 72 -0.63 1.49 21.09
C ARG A 72 0.79 1.55 20.54
N LEU A 73 0.95 1.52 19.22
CA LEU A 73 2.26 1.65 18.56
C LEU A 73 2.87 3.05 18.77
N GLU A 74 2.07 4.11 18.66
CA GLU A 74 2.46 5.49 18.98
C GLU A 74 2.82 5.65 20.46
N LYS A 75 2.06 5.06 21.40
CA LYS A 75 2.42 5.07 22.83
C LYS A 75 3.75 4.35 23.09
N MET A 76 4.03 3.28 22.35
CA MET A 76 5.30 2.55 22.43
C MET A 76 6.48 3.37 21.87
N ALA A 77 6.25 4.17 20.82
CA ALA A 77 7.25 5.07 20.24
C ALA A 77 7.45 6.37 21.06
N SER A 78 6.36 7.04 21.46
CA SER A 78 6.34 8.35 22.12
C SER A 78 6.80 8.33 23.57
N SER A 79 6.49 7.28 24.35
CA SER A 79 7.02 7.17 25.73
C SER A 79 8.51 6.83 25.80
N SER A 80 9.17 6.73 24.64
CA SER A 80 10.63 6.67 24.48
C SER A 80 11.23 8.03 24.11
N TYR A 81 10.43 9.02 23.72
CA TYR A 81 10.87 10.35 23.28
C TYR A 81 10.25 11.46 24.13
N PRO A 82 10.96 12.03 25.10
CA PRO A 82 10.59 13.35 25.59
C PRO A 82 10.77 14.32 24.43
N LEU A 83 9.68 14.92 23.93
CA LEU A 83 9.70 15.96 22.89
C LEU A 83 10.62 17.15 23.24
N THR A 84 11.02 17.28 24.50
CA THR A 84 11.96 18.29 25.03
C THR A 84 13.44 17.91 24.91
N ALA A 85 13.80 16.66 24.59
CA ALA A 85 15.18 16.17 24.57
C ALA A 85 15.87 16.33 23.21
N ARG A 86 15.66 17.47 22.54
CA ARG A 86 16.21 17.78 21.19
C ARG A 86 17.76 17.88 21.14
N TRP A 87 18.44 17.75 22.29
CA TRP A 87 19.89 17.97 22.45
C TRP A 87 20.63 16.83 23.16
N ALA A 88 19.97 15.70 23.48
CA ALA A 88 20.62 14.60 24.19
C ALA A 88 21.44 13.70 23.23
N LEU A 89 22.73 13.59 23.54
CA LEU A 89 23.85 12.97 22.82
C LEU A 89 23.67 11.52 22.32
N PRO A 90 24.57 11.03 21.42
CA PRO A 90 24.60 9.68 20.84
C PRO A 90 24.58 8.48 21.83
N LEU A 91 24.75 8.71 23.14
CA LEU A 91 24.78 7.65 24.16
C LEU A 91 23.39 7.18 24.62
N THR A 92 22.34 8.01 24.50
CA THR A 92 20.95 7.61 24.79
C THR A 92 20.29 6.90 23.60
N LYS A 93 20.87 7.02 22.41
CA LYS A 93 20.37 6.51 21.12
C LYS A 93 20.16 5.00 21.08
N GLY A 94 21.23 4.23 21.31
CA GLY A 94 21.14 2.75 21.27
C GLY A 94 20.32 2.18 22.43
N TRP A 95 20.09 2.96 23.48
CA TRP A 95 19.21 2.59 24.58
C TRP A 95 17.73 2.76 24.20
N LEU A 96 17.38 3.84 23.49
CA LEU A 96 16.01 4.08 23.01
C LEU A 96 15.57 3.08 21.94
N GLU A 97 16.43 2.77 20.97
CA GLU A 97 16.15 1.73 19.95
C GLU A 97 15.98 0.35 20.60
N ARG A 98 16.85 0.00 21.56
CA ARG A 98 16.69 -1.24 22.34
C ARG A 98 15.38 -1.25 23.10
N ARG A 99 14.98 -0.14 23.73
CA ARG A 99 13.72 -0.07 24.49
C ARG A 99 12.49 -0.14 23.60
N ALA A 100 12.51 0.50 22.43
CA ALA A 100 11.44 0.39 21.45
C ALA A 100 11.37 -1.01 20.83
N GLY A 101 12.53 -1.63 20.55
CA GLY A 101 12.64 -3.01 20.09
C GLY A 101 12.18 -4.04 21.14
N GLU A 102 12.52 -3.84 22.41
CA GLU A 102 12.04 -4.66 23.54
C GLU A 102 10.52 -4.58 23.70
N ARG A 103 9.95 -3.38 23.51
CA ARG A 103 8.49 -3.20 23.50
C ARG A 103 7.86 -3.91 22.32
N LEU A 104 8.42 -3.79 21.12
CA LEU A 104 7.95 -4.51 19.94
C LEU A 104 8.01 -6.04 20.15
N LYS A 105 9.05 -6.56 20.83
CA LYS A 105 9.09 -7.97 21.24
C LYS A 105 8.00 -8.35 22.21
N SER A 106 7.67 -7.49 23.19
CA SER A 106 6.70 -7.82 24.24
C SER A 106 5.28 -8.03 23.72
N VAL A 107 5.00 -7.60 22.49
CA VAL A 107 3.71 -7.78 21.81
C VAL A 107 3.79 -8.83 20.71
N CYS A 108 4.95 -9.45 20.50
CA CYS A 108 5.11 -10.54 19.55
C CYS A 108 4.94 -11.90 20.25
N PRO A 109 4.36 -12.89 19.56
CA PRO A 109 4.09 -14.22 20.10
C PRO A 109 5.38 -15.00 20.43
N THR A 110 6.45 -14.79 19.66
CA THR A 110 7.76 -15.42 19.89
C THR A 110 8.84 -14.38 20.20
N PRO A 111 9.84 -14.74 21.03
CA PRO A 111 10.92 -13.83 21.39
C PRO A 111 11.99 -13.68 20.30
N TRP A 112 11.97 -14.53 19.28
CA TRP A 112 12.95 -14.57 18.18
C TRP A 112 12.28 -14.92 16.84
N TYR A 113 12.81 -14.35 15.77
CA TYR A 113 12.42 -14.63 14.39
C TYR A 113 13.66 -14.72 13.52
N ASP A 114 13.62 -15.60 12.52
CA ASP A 114 14.66 -15.71 11.49
C ASP A 114 14.43 -14.70 10.36
N ILE A 115 13.17 -14.35 10.10
CA ILE A 115 12.76 -13.45 9.02
C ILE A 115 11.78 -12.42 9.59
N VAL A 116 11.95 -11.15 9.27
CA VAL A 116 10.96 -10.10 9.56
C VAL A 116 10.55 -9.44 8.25
N PHE A 117 9.28 -9.18 8.02
CA PHE A 117 8.75 -8.55 6.82
C PHE A 117 7.96 -7.30 7.20
N TYR A 118 8.21 -6.18 6.55
CA TYR A 118 7.61 -4.89 6.85
C TYR A 118 7.34 -4.11 5.56
N PRO A 119 6.12 -4.16 5.01
CA PRO A 119 5.80 -3.72 3.67
C PRO A 119 5.51 -2.21 3.53
N HIS A 120 5.97 -1.35 4.45
CA HIS A 120 5.80 0.10 4.25
C HIS A 120 6.71 0.95 5.16
N ASP A 121 7.97 1.19 4.78
CA ASP A 121 8.90 2.04 5.54
C ASP A 121 9.18 3.39 4.88
N ALA A 122 8.12 4.11 4.52
CA ALA A 122 8.23 5.45 3.93
C ALA A 122 9.09 6.43 4.75
N VAL A 123 9.14 6.25 6.08
CA VAL A 123 9.93 7.10 6.98
C VAL A 123 11.28 6.50 7.40
N GLY A 124 11.55 5.24 7.04
CA GLY A 124 12.82 4.61 7.32
C GLY A 124 13.10 4.21 8.77
N GLN A 125 12.10 4.31 9.64
CA GLN A 125 12.21 4.08 11.08
C GLN A 125 11.95 2.61 11.42
N ALA A 126 11.12 1.93 10.63
CA ALA A 126 10.72 0.56 10.92
C ALA A 126 11.86 -0.43 10.74
N LEU A 127 12.75 -0.22 9.75
CA LEU A 127 13.96 -1.04 9.59
C LEU A 127 14.84 -1.02 10.84
N GLY A 128 15.05 0.17 11.40
CA GLY A 128 15.85 0.37 12.61
C GLY A 128 15.22 -0.33 13.81
N LEU A 129 13.90 -0.19 13.97
CA LEU A 129 13.13 -0.82 15.05
C LEU A 129 13.12 -2.34 14.94
N ALA A 130 12.87 -2.88 13.75
CA ALA A 130 12.86 -4.32 13.50
C ALA A 130 14.24 -4.94 13.77
N ARG A 131 15.33 -4.29 13.34
CA ARG A 131 16.69 -4.74 13.65
C ARG A 131 17.04 -4.65 15.13
N ALA A 132 16.60 -3.59 15.81
CA ALA A 132 16.82 -3.44 17.25
C ALA A 132 16.04 -4.48 18.06
N ALA A 133 14.83 -4.83 17.61
CA ALA A 133 14.07 -5.95 18.13
C ALA A 133 14.82 -7.26 17.84
N TRP A 134 15.03 -7.66 16.60
CA TRP A 134 15.58 -8.97 16.26
C TRP A 134 16.96 -8.87 15.59
N PRO A 135 18.03 -8.58 16.36
CA PRO A 135 19.38 -8.42 15.80
C PRO A 135 19.96 -9.73 15.25
N MET A 136 19.34 -10.87 15.58
CA MET A 136 19.71 -12.20 15.10
C MET A 136 18.86 -12.67 13.92
N ALA A 137 17.88 -11.87 13.46
CA ALA A 137 17.11 -12.22 12.28
C ALA A 137 18.05 -12.33 11.07
N SER A 138 17.94 -13.43 10.35
CA SER A 138 18.71 -13.68 9.12
C SER A 138 18.26 -12.75 7.99
N PHE A 139 16.99 -12.31 8.00
CA PHE A 139 16.42 -11.44 6.99
C PHE A 139 15.46 -10.40 7.57
N VAL A 140 15.51 -9.16 7.05
CA VAL A 140 14.47 -8.13 7.28
C VAL A 140 14.04 -7.59 5.92
N TRP A 141 12.80 -7.82 5.54
CA TRP A 141 12.21 -7.43 4.27
C TRP A 141 11.44 -6.14 4.43
N ILE A 142 11.65 -5.20 3.50
CA ILE A 142 11.00 -3.90 3.51
C ILE A 142 10.68 -3.47 2.09
N GLY A 143 9.46 -2.97 1.85
CA GLY A 143 9.07 -2.42 0.55
C GLY A 143 7.57 -2.20 0.48
N ASP A 144 7.07 -1.26 -0.31
CA ASP A 144 5.65 -0.92 -0.30
C ASP A 144 4.72 -2.05 -0.82
N SER A 145 3.41 -1.77 -0.82
CA SER A 145 2.31 -2.68 -1.19
C SER A 145 2.38 -3.29 -2.59
N PHE A 146 3.32 -2.93 -3.47
CA PHE A 146 3.55 -3.65 -4.72
C PHE A 146 5.01 -3.71 -5.16
N GLY A 147 5.93 -2.98 -4.52
CA GLY A 147 7.36 -2.97 -4.87
C GLY A 147 7.89 -1.63 -5.38
N ILE A 148 7.22 -0.51 -5.09
CA ILE A 148 7.78 0.83 -5.30
C ILE A 148 8.82 1.09 -4.20
N PHE A 149 10.07 1.18 -4.63
CA PHE A 149 11.21 1.54 -3.82
C PHE A 149 11.41 3.05 -3.93
N VAL A 150 11.10 3.75 -2.85
CA VAL A 150 11.31 5.18 -2.75
C VAL A 150 12.56 5.45 -1.92
N GLU A 151 13.51 6.19 -2.48
CA GLU A 151 14.61 6.73 -1.70
C GLU A 151 14.07 7.82 -0.76
N LYS A 152 14.51 7.80 0.51
CA LYS A 152 13.91 8.59 1.59
C LYS A 152 13.95 10.09 1.30
N LYS A 153 15.08 10.60 0.79
CA LYS A 153 15.20 12.01 0.44
C LYS A 153 14.24 12.36 -0.70
N ALA A 154 14.10 11.53 -1.73
CA ALA A 154 13.07 11.74 -2.76
C ALA A 154 11.64 11.78 -2.19
N HIS A 155 11.26 10.84 -1.30
CA HIS A 155 9.93 10.83 -0.67
C HIS A 155 9.69 12.07 0.21
N PHE A 156 10.66 12.41 1.06
CA PHE A 156 10.53 13.55 1.96
C PHE A 156 10.58 14.88 1.22
N ASP A 157 11.40 14.99 0.18
CA ASP A 157 11.43 16.17 -0.67
C ASP A 157 10.11 16.31 -1.46
N LEU A 158 9.51 15.20 -1.92
CA LEU A 158 8.16 15.20 -2.50
C LEU A 158 7.11 15.76 -1.53
N LEU A 159 7.24 15.45 -0.24
CA LEU A 159 6.37 15.95 0.82
C LEU A 159 6.76 17.36 1.33
N GLY A 160 7.79 18.00 0.76
CA GLY A 160 8.29 19.30 1.22
C GLY A 160 8.93 19.26 2.63
N LEU A 161 9.24 18.07 3.12
CA LEU A 161 9.84 17.85 4.43
C LEU A 161 11.37 17.92 4.28
N ARG A 162 12.00 18.93 4.89
CA ARG A 162 13.46 18.93 5.01
C ARG A 162 13.88 17.79 5.92
N VAL A 163 14.47 16.75 5.34
CA VAL A 163 15.24 15.78 6.11
C VAL A 163 16.42 16.53 6.69
N VAL A 164 16.33 16.94 7.95
CA VAL A 164 17.52 17.20 8.75
C VAL A 164 18.28 15.89 8.67
N LYS A 165 19.35 15.81 7.87
CA LYS A 165 20.20 14.61 7.68
C LYS A 165 20.29 13.93 9.02
N HIS A 166 19.46 12.91 9.24
CA HIS A 166 19.36 12.34 10.56
C HIS A 166 20.56 11.41 10.60
N PRO A 167 21.65 11.70 11.34
CA PRO A 167 22.88 10.92 11.33
C PRO A 167 22.70 9.47 11.83
N PHE A 168 21.45 9.05 12.06
CA PHE A 168 20.99 7.79 12.57
C PHE A 168 20.61 6.80 11.47
N LEU A 169 20.31 7.28 10.26
CA LEU A 169 20.12 6.44 9.09
C LEU A 169 21.43 6.44 8.32
N ARG A 170 22.41 5.62 8.74
CA ARG A 170 23.37 5.14 7.73
C ARG A 170 22.53 4.53 6.62
N GLU A 171 22.90 4.72 5.36
CA GLU A 171 22.27 4.00 4.25
C GLU A 171 22.39 2.50 4.53
N ILE A 172 21.33 1.91 5.07
CA ILE A 172 21.24 0.47 5.22
C ILE A 172 20.77 0.00 3.84
N LYS A 173 21.73 -0.42 3.01
CA LYS A 173 21.41 -1.14 1.79
C LYS A 173 21.02 -2.58 2.15
N PRO A 174 19.84 -3.06 1.73
CA PRO A 174 19.51 -4.47 1.90
C PRO A 174 20.47 -5.33 1.08
N SER A 175 20.73 -6.56 1.54
CA SER A 175 21.56 -7.53 0.82
C SER A 175 20.83 -8.19 -0.35
N GLN A 176 19.50 -8.08 -0.38
CA GLN A 176 18.60 -8.59 -1.42
C GLN A 176 17.28 -7.81 -1.35
N ALA A 177 16.60 -7.66 -2.48
CA ALA A 177 15.25 -7.13 -2.59
C ALA A 177 14.30 -8.18 -3.17
N THR A 178 13.03 -8.14 -2.75
CA THR A 178 11.95 -8.93 -3.34
C THR A 178 10.77 -8.02 -3.62
N ALA A 179 10.20 -8.08 -4.82
CA ALA A 179 9.09 -7.21 -5.22
C ALA A 179 8.21 -7.84 -6.29
N CYS A 180 6.94 -7.45 -6.33
CA CYS A 180 6.02 -7.83 -7.41
C CYS A 180 6.16 -6.91 -8.63
N LEU A 181 6.27 -5.60 -8.37
CA LEU A 181 6.44 -4.53 -9.35
C LEU A 181 7.64 -3.70 -8.91
N PRO A 182 8.88 -4.11 -9.23
CA PRO A 182 10.08 -3.44 -8.78
C PRO A 182 10.27 -2.10 -9.50
N VAL A 183 9.74 -1.05 -8.89
CA VAL A 183 9.81 0.33 -9.37
C VAL A 183 10.82 1.07 -8.50
N ASP A 184 12.02 1.31 -9.02
CA ASP A 184 13.02 2.13 -8.33
C ASP A 184 12.83 3.59 -8.70
N GLN A 185 12.14 4.35 -7.85
CA GLN A 185 11.84 5.75 -8.14
C GLN A 185 13.10 6.63 -8.24
N SER A 186 14.17 6.24 -7.54
CA SER A 186 15.39 7.01 -7.43
C SER A 186 16.48 6.64 -8.43
N GLY A 187 16.41 5.41 -8.96
CA GLY A 187 17.49 4.79 -9.73
C GLY A 187 18.66 4.25 -8.89
N TYR A 188 18.65 4.46 -7.57
CA TYR A 188 19.73 4.06 -6.67
C TYR A 188 19.30 3.04 -5.62
N ALA A 189 18.01 2.90 -5.36
CA ALA A 189 17.50 2.06 -4.28
C ALA A 189 17.73 0.57 -4.54
N LEU A 190 17.62 0.13 -5.80
CA LEU A 190 17.86 -1.26 -6.23
C LEU A 190 19.22 -1.46 -6.91
N LYS A 191 20.01 -0.39 -7.04
CA LYS A 191 21.31 -0.46 -7.70
C LYS A 191 22.26 -1.38 -6.93
N ASP A 192 22.76 -2.38 -7.64
CA ASP A 192 23.66 -3.43 -7.13
C ASP A 192 23.03 -4.32 -6.04
N ILE A 193 21.70 -4.34 -5.93
CA ILE A 193 20.96 -5.19 -5.00
C ILE A 193 20.40 -6.39 -5.77
N PRO A 194 20.76 -7.64 -5.41
CA PRO A 194 20.11 -8.83 -5.97
C PRO A 194 18.60 -8.73 -5.80
N LEU A 195 17.85 -8.85 -6.89
CA LEU A 195 16.41 -8.69 -6.92
C LEU A 195 15.72 -10.01 -7.28
N THR A 196 14.75 -10.42 -6.48
CA THR A 196 13.83 -11.51 -6.78
C THR A 196 12.46 -10.93 -7.11
N THR A 197 11.96 -11.19 -8.32
CA THR A 197 10.62 -10.78 -8.72
C THR A 197 9.60 -11.85 -8.37
N ILE A 198 8.49 -11.45 -7.76
CA ILE A 198 7.36 -12.33 -7.49
C ILE A 198 6.53 -12.40 -8.77
N SER A 199 6.24 -13.62 -9.24
CA SER A 199 5.49 -13.80 -10.47
C SER A 199 4.06 -13.29 -10.34
N ARG A 200 3.53 -12.72 -11.44
CA ARG A 200 2.12 -12.32 -11.55
C ARG A 200 1.18 -13.46 -11.15
N GLN A 201 1.49 -14.68 -11.58
CA GLN A 201 0.68 -15.87 -11.34
C GLN A 201 0.57 -16.18 -9.84
N THR A 202 1.68 -16.13 -9.11
CA THR A 202 1.70 -16.32 -7.65
C THR A 202 0.82 -15.31 -6.92
N ILE A 203 0.82 -14.06 -7.37
CA ILE A 203 0.01 -13.00 -6.75
C ILE A 203 -1.47 -13.23 -7.05
N LEU A 204 -1.81 -13.57 -8.28
CA LEU A 204 -3.19 -13.90 -8.66
C LEU A 204 -3.72 -15.11 -7.89
N GLU A 205 -2.92 -16.16 -7.72
CA GLU A 205 -3.29 -17.34 -6.92
C GLU A 205 -3.62 -16.97 -5.47
N ILE A 206 -2.79 -16.10 -4.86
CA ILE A 206 -3.06 -15.61 -3.52
C ILE A 206 -4.30 -14.73 -3.51
N LEU A 207 -4.45 -13.78 -4.43
CA LEU A 207 -5.64 -12.94 -4.51
C LEU A 207 -6.92 -13.78 -4.67
N HIS A 208 -6.90 -14.83 -5.51
CA HIS A 208 -8.02 -15.75 -5.67
C HIS A 208 -8.31 -16.54 -4.41
N LEU A 209 -7.29 -17.09 -3.74
CA LEU A 209 -7.47 -17.79 -2.47
C LEU A 209 -8.16 -16.88 -1.44
N ILE A 210 -7.73 -15.63 -1.34
CA ILE A 210 -8.29 -14.65 -0.41
C ILE A 210 -9.73 -14.29 -0.80
N HIS A 211 -9.97 -14.04 -2.08
CA HIS A 211 -11.29 -13.72 -2.60
C HIS A 211 -12.30 -14.85 -2.34
N ASP A 212 -11.93 -16.10 -2.63
CA ASP A 212 -12.79 -17.27 -2.42
C ASP A 212 -13.14 -17.49 -0.95
N SER A 213 -12.36 -16.89 -0.05
CA SER A 213 -12.57 -16.88 1.39
C SER A 213 -13.50 -15.76 1.87
N LEU A 214 -13.97 -14.90 0.95
CA LEU A 214 -14.80 -13.73 1.22
C LEU A 214 -16.13 -13.79 0.44
N PRO A 215 -16.96 -14.83 0.62
CA PRO A 215 -18.20 -15.00 -0.14
C PRO A 215 -19.18 -13.84 0.05
N GLU A 216 -19.13 -13.13 1.19
CA GLU A 216 -19.93 -11.94 1.43
C GLU A 216 -19.54 -10.77 0.51
N LEU A 217 -18.25 -10.60 0.21
CA LEU A 217 -17.78 -9.60 -0.74
C LEU A 217 -18.25 -9.96 -2.15
N THR A 218 -18.01 -11.20 -2.58
CA THR A 218 -18.42 -11.67 -3.91
C THR A 218 -19.92 -11.51 -4.10
N GLY A 219 -20.74 -12.01 -3.17
CA GLY A 219 -22.20 -11.88 -3.25
C GLY A 219 -22.68 -10.44 -3.24
N TYR A 220 -22.02 -9.56 -2.48
CA TYR A 220 -22.33 -8.12 -2.49
C TYR A 220 -22.03 -7.48 -3.85
N LEU A 221 -20.86 -7.75 -4.44
CA LEU A 221 -20.46 -7.16 -5.71
C LEU A 221 -21.32 -7.70 -6.86
N GLU A 222 -21.66 -8.99 -6.86
CA GLU A 222 -22.57 -9.60 -7.83
C GLU A 222 -23.99 -9.01 -7.75
N ASP A 223 -24.57 -8.87 -6.55
CA ASP A 223 -25.88 -8.24 -6.34
C ASP A 223 -25.89 -6.79 -6.84
N LEU A 224 -24.86 -6.03 -6.50
CA LEU A 224 -24.71 -4.64 -6.91
C LEU A 224 -24.62 -4.49 -8.43
N ARG A 225 -24.00 -5.43 -9.13
CA ARG A 225 -24.01 -5.48 -10.60
C ARG A 225 -25.37 -5.92 -11.15
N HIS A 226 -25.97 -6.95 -10.57
CA HIS A 226 -27.26 -7.46 -11.00
C HIS A 226 -28.37 -6.38 -10.94
N ARG A 227 -28.39 -5.57 -9.88
CA ARG A 227 -29.33 -4.44 -9.72
C ARG A 227 -29.21 -3.36 -10.80
N HIS A 228 -28.08 -3.29 -11.49
CA HIS A 228 -27.83 -2.30 -12.53
C HIS A 228 -27.53 -2.92 -13.90
N ALA A 229 -27.90 -4.18 -14.09
CA ALA A 229 -27.68 -4.90 -15.34
C ALA A 229 -28.27 -4.16 -16.55
N GLY A 230 -27.52 -4.16 -17.66
CA GLY A 230 -27.92 -3.47 -18.90
C GLY A 230 -27.59 -1.98 -18.94
N ARG A 231 -26.89 -1.46 -17.93
CA ARG A 231 -26.35 -0.09 -17.92
C ARG A 231 -24.84 -0.11 -18.10
N THR A 232 -24.28 0.99 -18.60
CA THR A 232 -22.84 1.20 -18.57
C THR A 232 -22.36 1.30 -17.12
N GLU A 233 -21.46 0.42 -16.73
CA GLU A 233 -20.87 0.33 -15.39
C GLU A 233 -19.50 1.01 -15.36
N ILE A 234 -19.30 1.94 -14.41
CA ILE A 234 -18.04 2.65 -14.19
C ILE A 234 -17.56 2.39 -12.77
N PHE A 235 -16.27 2.13 -12.59
CA PHE A 235 -15.66 1.95 -11.29
C PHE A 235 -14.72 3.12 -10.96
N LEU A 236 -15.14 3.98 -10.02
CA LEU A 236 -14.38 5.13 -9.56
C LEU A 236 -13.72 4.80 -8.22
N MET A 237 -12.39 4.90 -8.16
CA MET A 237 -11.60 4.80 -6.93
C MET A 237 -11.20 6.21 -6.51
N THR A 238 -11.70 6.69 -5.37
CA THR A 238 -11.42 8.04 -4.89
C THR A 238 -10.21 8.06 -3.96
N GLU A 239 -9.45 9.14 -4.04
CA GLU A 239 -8.41 9.53 -3.10
C GLU A 239 -8.98 10.44 -1.99
N ASN A 240 -8.15 10.76 -1.00
CA ASN A 240 -8.53 11.60 0.13
C ASN A 240 -7.84 12.99 0.12
N HIS A 241 -7.85 13.68 -1.03
CA HIS A 241 -7.10 14.93 -1.19
C HIS A 241 -7.53 16.03 -0.23
N ALA A 242 -8.83 16.12 0.08
CA ALA A 242 -9.32 17.13 1.01
C ALA A 242 -8.88 16.87 2.46
N GLU A 243 -8.75 15.61 2.86
CA GLU A 243 -8.29 15.24 4.20
C GLU A 243 -6.80 15.48 4.36
N LEU A 244 -6.04 15.33 3.28
CA LEU A 244 -4.63 15.66 3.22
C LEU A 244 -4.36 17.18 3.07
N GLY A 245 -5.42 17.99 2.97
CA GLY A 245 -5.33 19.45 2.93
C GLY A 245 -4.89 20.03 1.58
N TYR A 246 -4.92 19.24 0.50
CA TYR A 246 -4.53 19.73 -0.83
C TYR A 246 -5.62 20.58 -1.49
N ILE A 247 -6.88 20.27 -1.22
CA ILE A 247 -8.07 20.97 -1.71
C ILE A 247 -9.17 20.95 -0.63
N THR A 248 -10.24 21.73 -0.80
CA THR A 248 -11.41 21.61 0.08
C THR A 248 -12.29 20.41 -0.33
N LEU A 249 -13.08 19.87 0.61
CA LEU A 249 -14.06 18.82 0.31
C LEU A 249 -15.02 19.21 -0.83
N LYS A 250 -15.47 20.47 -0.84
CA LYS A 250 -16.33 21.02 -1.90
C LYS A 250 -15.63 20.98 -3.26
N GLN A 251 -14.36 21.36 -3.33
CA GLN A 251 -13.57 21.29 -4.56
C GLN A 251 -13.35 19.86 -5.01
N GLU A 252 -13.04 18.94 -4.08
CA GLU A 252 -12.85 17.52 -4.39
C GLU A 252 -14.12 16.88 -4.97
N CYS A 253 -15.29 17.15 -4.39
CA CYS A 253 -16.56 16.66 -4.95
C CYS A 253 -16.87 17.29 -6.32
N ALA A 254 -16.57 18.58 -6.52
CA ALA A 254 -16.73 19.23 -7.82
C ALA A 254 -15.78 18.66 -8.87
N MET A 255 -14.56 18.31 -8.48
CA MET A 255 -13.56 17.67 -9.33
C MET A 255 -14.05 16.31 -9.82
N TYR A 256 -14.49 15.44 -8.90
CA TYR A 256 -15.05 14.14 -9.29
C TYR A 256 -16.34 14.29 -10.11
N ALA A 257 -17.19 15.27 -9.80
CA ALA A 257 -18.39 15.52 -10.59
C ALA A 257 -18.08 15.92 -12.04
N ASP A 258 -17.14 16.84 -12.24
CA ASP A 258 -16.68 17.27 -13.57
C ASP A 258 -16.08 16.11 -14.37
N LEU A 259 -15.27 15.28 -13.71
CA LEU A 259 -14.72 14.06 -14.26
C LEU A 259 -15.82 13.07 -14.70
N LEU A 260 -16.84 12.86 -13.89
CA LEU A 260 -17.95 11.97 -14.26
C LEU A 260 -18.79 12.57 -15.38
N VAL A 261 -19.01 13.88 -15.42
CA VAL A 261 -19.68 14.54 -16.55
C VAL A 261 -18.90 14.34 -17.85
N GLN A 262 -17.56 14.37 -17.78
CA GLN A 262 -16.69 14.20 -18.94
C GLN A 262 -16.65 12.75 -19.46
N TYR A 263 -16.56 11.76 -18.57
CA TYR A 263 -16.27 10.38 -18.96
C TYR A 263 -17.44 9.41 -18.81
N ALA A 264 -18.46 9.73 -18.02
CA ALA A 264 -19.63 8.89 -17.87
C ALA A 264 -20.70 9.25 -18.90
N SER A 265 -21.27 8.23 -19.56
CA SER A 265 -22.45 8.40 -20.39
C SER A 265 -23.69 8.66 -19.52
N LYS A 266 -24.63 9.47 -20.02
CA LYS A 266 -25.91 9.68 -19.32
C LYS A 266 -26.61 8.35 -19.04
N GLY A 267 -27.10 8.17 -17.82
CA GLY A 267 -27.78 6.95 -17.37
C GLY A 267 -26.83 5.80 -16.96
N SER A 268 -25.51 6.00 -16.98
CA SER A 268 -24.57 5.02 -16.41
C SER A 268 -24.77 4.86 -14.90
N VAL A 269 -24.17 3.80 -14.35
CA VAL A 269 -23.97 3.62 -12.91
C VAL A 269 -22.48 3.75 -12.59
N VAL A 270 -22.16 4.47 -11.53
CA VAL A 270 -20.80 4.68 -11.03
C VAL A 270 -20.68 4.05 -9.66
N TYR A 271 -19.91 2.97 -9.58
CA TYR A 271 -19.52 2.35 -8.34
C TYR A 271 -18.34 3.10 -7.75
N VAL A 272 -18.52 3.68 -6.56
CA VAL A 272 -17.49 4.50 -5.91
C VAL A 272 -16.85 3.70 -4.78
N LYS A 273 -15.57 3.39 -4.93
CA LYS A 273 -14.74 2.82 -3.86
C LYS A 273 -13.95 3.95 -3.17
N PRO A 274 -14.32 4.32 -1.93
CA PRO A 274 -13.59 5.33 -1.17
C PRO A 274 -12.19 4.85 -0.75
N HIS A 275 -11.27 5.80 -0.51
CA HIS A 275 -9.96 5.48 0.04
C HIS A 275 -10.11 4.81 1.42
N PRO A 276 -9.30 3.81 1.81
CA PRO A 276 -9.45 3.13 3.10
C PRO A 276 -9.36 4.07 4.31
N GLY A 277 -8.55 5.13 4.20
CA GLY A 277 -8.38 6.16 5.23
C GLY A 277 -9.40 7.30 5.16
N GLU A 278 -10.39 7.23 4.27
CA GLU A 278 -11.40 8.27 4.08
C GLU A 278 -12.31 8.43 5.32
N ILE A 279 -12.38 9.67 5.81
CA ILE A 279 -13.18 10.11 6.97
C ILE A 279 -14.37 10.97 6.51
N PHE A 280 -14.17 11.86 5.53
CA PHE A 280 -15.23 12.75 5.06
C PHE A 280 -16.28 11.99 4.24
N GLU A 281 -17.55 12.31 4.48
CA GLU A 281 -18.65 11.78 3.68
C GLU A 281 -18.78 12.56 2.36
N ARG A 282 -18.24 12.00 1.27
CA ARG A 282 -18.29 12.57 -0.08
C ARG A 282 -19.53 12.19 -0.88
N HIS A 283 -20.27 11.17 -0.43
CA HIS A 283 -21.33 10.54 -1.23
C HIS A 283 -22.48 11.49 -1.59
N GLU A 284 -23.12 12.11 -0.59
CA GLU A 284 -24.27 13.00 -0.82
C GLU A 284 -23.91 14.26 -1.62
N PRO A 285 -22.78 14.95 -1.34
CA PRO A 285 -22.33 16.05 -2.19
C PRO A 285 -22.09 15.63 -3.64
N LEU A 286 -21.51 14.45 -3.88
CA LEU A 286 -21.24 13.95 -5.22
C LEU A 286 -22.53 13.59 -5.96
N ILE A 287 -23.46 12.87 -5.32
CA ILE A 287 -24.80 12.58 -5.88
C ILE A 287 -25.49 13.88 -6.28
N THR A 288 -25.47 14.88 -5.40
CA THR A 288 -26.13 16.17 -5.64
C THR A 288 -25.49 16.89 -6.83
N ALA A 289 -24.15 16.88 -6.93
CA ALA A 289 -23.42 17.59 -7.98
C ALA A 289 -23.62 16.99 -9.38
N ILE A 290 -23.90 15.68 -9.47
CA ILE A 290 -24.07 14.96 -10.75
C ILE A 290 -25.52 14.54 -11.01
N ALA A 291 -26.47 15.06 -10.22
CA ALA A 291 -27.87 14.67 -10.28
C ALA A 291 -28.44 14.77 -11.71
N GLY A 292 -29.08 13.68 -12.18
CA GLY A 292 -29.65 13.58 -13.52
C GLY A 292 -28.65 13.23 -14.64
N HIS A 293 -27.37 13.03 -14.32
CA HIS A 293 -26.36 12.55 -15.28
C HIS A 293 -26.14 11.04 -15.16
N CYS A 294 -25.72 10.55 -13.99
CA CYS A 294 -25.52 9.13 -13.70
C CYS A 294 -25.93 8.80 -12.27
N ASP A 295 -26.03 7.51 -11.94
CA ASP A 295 -26.31 7.08 -10.57
C ASP A 295 -25.00 6.77 -9.85
N ILE A 296 -24.83 7.28 -8.64
CA ILE A 296 -23.69 6.93 -7.77
C ILE A 296 -24.11 5.84 -6.79
N VAL A 297 -23.32 4.78 -6.73
CA VAL A 297 -23.45 3.72 -5.72
C VAL A 297 -22.12 3.59 -5.00
N THR A 298 -22.07 4.03 -3.74
CA THR A 298 -20.84 3.89 -2.93
C THR A 298 -20.73 2.47 -2.39
N ILE A 299 -19.53 1.90 -2.49
CA ILE A 299 -19.22 0.60 -1.90
C ILE A 299 -19.46 0.64 -0.39
N SER A 300 -20.11 -0.40 0.12
CA SER A 300 -20.48 -0.51 1.52
C SER A 300 -19.30 -0.17 2.44
N PRO A 301 -19.50 0.63 3.51
CA PRO A 301 -18.46 0.91 4.50
C PRO A 301 -17.89 -0.34 5.18
N HIS A 302 -18.53 -1.51 5.04
CA HIS A 302 -18.00 -2.79 5.47
C HIS A 302 -16.84 -3.28 4.58
N PHE A 303 -16.89 -3.03 3.27
CA PHE A 303 -15.87 -3.45 2.29
C PHE A 303 -14.90 -2.33 1.89
N ARG A 304 -14.99 -1.14 2.50
CA ARG A 304 -14.16 0.02 2.17
C ARG A 304 -12.66 -0.26 2.25
N SER A 305 -12.22 -0.98 3.27
CA SER A 305 -10.79 -1.23 3.52
C SER A 305 -10.23 -2.42 2.75
N ILE A 306 -11.08 -3.21 2.11
CA ILE A 306 -10.66 -4.30 1.23
C ILE A 306 -9.85 -3.70 0.07
N PRO A 307 -8.67 -4.24 -0.29
CA PRO A 307 -7.91 -3.79 -1.45
C PRO A 307 -8.75 -3.83 -2.73
N VAL A 308 -8.50 -2.92 -3.67
CA VAL A 308 -9.26 -2.92 -4.93
C VAL A 308 -8.97 -4.15 -5.76
N GLU A 309 -7.75 -4.69 -5.64
CA GLU A 309 -7.29 -5.88 -6.34
C GLU A 309 -8.14 -7.11 -6.05
N LEU A 310 -8.93 -7.15 -4.97
CA LEU A 310 -9.87 -8.24 -4.64
C LEU A 310 -11.30 -8.02 -5.17
N MET A 311 -11.60 -6.88 -5.81
CA MET A 311 -12.94 -6.57 -6.32
C MET A 311 -13.07 -6.98 -7.80
N PHE A 312 -12.80 -8.26 -8.10
CA PHE A 312 -12.66 -8.76 -9.47
C PHE A 312 -13.90 -8.50 -10.32
N GLU A 313 -15.08 -8.65 -9.73
CA GLU A 313 -16.38 -8.48 -10.39
C GLU A 313 -16.50 -7.07 -10.98
N LEU A 314 -16.02 -6.06 -10.26
CA LEU A 314 -16.05 -4.67 -10.75
C LEU A 314 -14.92 -4.41 -11.74
N ILE A 315 -13.69 -4.82 -11.42
CA ILE A 315 -12.51 -4.57 -12.26
C ILE A 315 -12.70 -5.15 -13.66
N LEU A 316 -13.12 -6.42 -13.74
CA LEU A 316 -13.18 -7.14 -15.00
C LEU A 316 -14.40 -6.75 -15.85
N ASN A 317 -15.48 -6.26 -15.23
CA ASN A 317 -16.73 -6.04 -15.94
C ASN A 317 -17.15 -4.58 -16.13
N CYS A 318 -16.65 -3.65 -15.32
CA CYS A 318 -16.91 -2.23 -15.58
C CYS A 318 -16.26 -1.82 -16.90
N GLU A 319 -16.95 -1.04 -17.73
CA GLU A 319 -16.43 -0.56 -19.01
C GLU A 319 -15.24 0.39 -18.81
N LEU A 320 -15.30 1.18 -17.74
CA LEU A 320 -14.28 2.16 -17.38
C LEU A 320 -13.92 2.05 -15.90
N CYS A 321 -12.62 2.04 -15.61
CA CYS A 321 -12.11 2.24 -14.26
C CYS A 321 -11.35 3.56 -14.21
N ILE A 322 -11.53 4.33 -13.12
CA ILE A 322 -10.91 5.64 -12.94
C ILE A 322 -10.21 5.68 -11.59
N SER A 323 -8.92 6.05 -11.58
CA SER A 323 -8.13 6.25 -10.37
C SER A 323 -6.96 7.20 -10.65
N MET A 324 -6.60 7.99 -9.65
CA MET A 324 -5.42 8.87 -9.69
C MET A 324 -4.17 8.25 -9.04
N SER A 325 -4.26 7.03 -8.50
CA SER A 325 -3.19 6.44 -7.69
C SER A 325 -2.72 5.07 -8.21
N ASN A 326 -2.09 4.29 -7.32
CA ASN A 326 -1.45 3.01 -7.61
C ASN A 326 -2.34 1.93 -8.29
N PRO A 327 -3.68 1.88 -8.11
CA PRO A 327 -4.52 0.90 -8.81
C PRO A 327 -4.32 0.87 -10.33
N ARG A 328 -3.87 1.97 -10.93
CA ARG A 328 -3.53 2.01 -12.35
C ARG A 328 -2.43 1.03 -12.74
N LEU A 329 -1.41 0.91 -11.90
CA LEU A 329 -0.27 0.04 -12.14
C LEU A 329 -0.61 -1.39 -11.71
N SER A 330 -1.18 -1.57 -10.52
CA SER A 330 -1.51 -2.91 -10.01
C SER A 330 -2.57 -3.62 -10.86
N LEU A 331 -3.64 -2.92 -11.27
CA LEU A 331 -4.70 -3.53 -12.09
C LEU A 331 -4.25 -3.78 -13.53
N LYS A 332 -3.33 -2.96 -14.07
CA LYS A 332 -2.71 -3.25 -15.36
C LYS A 332 -1.85 -4.51 -15.29
N PHE A 333 -1.04 -4.64 -14.25
CA PHE A 333 -0.20 -5.82 -14.05
C PHE A 333 -1.02 -7.09 -13.79
N LEU A 334 -1.99 -7.03 -12.88
CA LEU A 334 -2.76 -8.21 -12.45
C LEU A 334 -3.79 -8.63 -13.48
N TYR A 335 -4.55 -7.70 -14.05
CA TYR A 335 -5.73 -8.03 -14.88
C TYR A 335 -5.62 -7.52 -16.31
N ASN A 336 -4.49 -6.91 -16.69
CA ASN A 336 -4.36 -6.17 -17.94
C ASN A 336 -5.47 -5.11 -18.11
N LYS A 337 -5.97 -4.56 -16.98
CA LYS A 337 -7.01 -3.53 -16.99
C LYS A 337 -6.38 -2.16 -17.12
N ASP A 338 -6.74 -1.43 -18.17
CA ASP A 338 -6.38 -0.02 -18.28
C ASP A 338 -7.31 0.83 -17.40
N VAL A 339 -6.70 1.65 -16.54
CA VAL A 339 -7.39 2.55 -15.61
C VAL A 339 -7.09 3.98 -16.05
N LEU A 340 -8.15 4.74 -16.30
CA LEU A 340 -8.06 6.15 -16.64
C LEU A 340 -7.47 6.94 -15.48
N ASN A 341 -6.45 7.74 -15.75
CA ASN A 341 -5.96 8.75 -14.84
C ASN A 341 -6.31 10.13 -15.33
N PRO A 342 -7.18 10.85 -14.61
CA PRO A 342 -7.52 12.20 -14.99
C PRO A 342 -6.41 13.20 -14.68
N ALA A 343 -5.41 12.86 -13.85
CA ALA A 343 -4.39 13.77 -13.32
C ALA A 343 -3.30 14.16 -14.33
N GLU A 344 -3.68 14.39 -15.59
CA GLU A 344 -2.84 15.09 -16.54
C GLU A 344 -2.59 16.53 -16.08
N PRO A 345 -1.50 17.21 -16.53
CA PRO A 345 -1.13 18.53 -16.04
C PRO A 345 -2.27 19.56 -16.04
N GLN A 346 -3.09 19.58 -17.09
CA GLN A 346 -4.22 20.51 -17.23
C GLN A 346 -5.31 20.28 -16.17
N PHE A 347 -5.55 19.02 -15.80
CA PHE A 347 -6.48 18.66 -14.74
C PHE A 347 -5.93 19.08 -13.38
N VAL A 348 -4.64 18.81 -13.14
CA VAL A 348 -3.95 19.19 -11.91
C VAL A 348 -3.99 20.72 -11.72
N GLU A 349 -3.67 21.47 -12.76
CA GLU A 349 -3.68 22.94 -12.74
C GLU A 349 -5.07 23.53 -12.47
N ARG A 350 -6.12 22.85 -12.93
CA ARG A 350 -7.51 23.30 -12.73
C ARG A 350 -8.00 23.12 -11.29
N TRP A 351 -7.60 22.03 -10.63
CA TRP A 351 -8.21 21.62 -9.36
C TRP A 351 -7.34 21.84 -8.14
N PHE A 352 -6.02 21.84 -8.29
CA PHE A 352 -5.08 21.91 -7.17
C PHE A 352 -4.33 23.24 -7.12
N ASP A 353 -3.87 23.60 -5.92
CA ASP A 353 -3.04 24.79 -5.72
C ASP A 353 -1.69 24.66 -6.45
N PRO A 354 -1.14 25.74 -7.04
CA PRO A 354 0.16 25.74 -7.70
C PRO A 354 1.31 25.15 -6.88
N ALA A 355 1.28 25.28 -5.55
CA ALA A 355 2.28 24.68 -4.68
C ALA A 355 2.30 23.15 -4.74
N SER A 356 1.20 22.52 -5.15
CA SER A 356 1.05 21.06 -5.23
C SER A 356 1.22 20.51 -6.66
N TRP A 357 1.26 21.35 -7.70
CA TRP A 357 1.29 20.87 -9.09
C TRP A 357 2.45 19.92 -9.38
N ARG A 358 3.65 20.27 -8.90
CA ARG A 358 4.82 19.42 -9.05
C ARG A 358 4.63 18.05 -8.40
N LEU A 359 4.05 17.99 -7.20
CA LEU A 359 3.80 16.73 -6.51
C LEU A 359 2.90 15.80 -7.34
N TYR A 360 1.81 16.35 -7.90
CA TYR A 360 0.89 15.57 -8.72
C TYR A 360 1.51 15.17 -10.07
N ASN A 361 2.29 16.05 -10.70
CA ASN A 361 3.01 15.71 -11.93
C ASN A 361 4.08 14.63 -11.70
N ASP A 362 4.86 14.74 -10.62
CA ASP A 362 5.85 13.72 -10.24
C ASP A 362 5.15 12.39 -9.91
N SER A 363 4.00 12.43 -9.21
CA SER A 363 3.19 11.25 -8.91
C SER A 363 2.58 10.63 -10.16
N TYR A 364 2.12 11.43 -11.11
CA TYR A 364 1.61 10.95 -12.40
C TYR A 364 2.67 10.14 -13.14
N LEU A 365 3.90 10.68 -13.25
CA LEU A 365 5.03 10.01 -13.90
C LEU A 365 5.46 8.73 -13.17
N LEU A 366 5.37 8.73 -11.83
CA LEU A 366 5.69 7.55 -11.01
C LEU A 366 4.81 6.35 -11.35
N TYR A 367 3.56 6.55 -11.72
CA TYR A 367 2.67 5.46 -12.10
C TYR A 367 2.65 5.21 -13.60
N GLU A 368 2.76 6.25 -14.42
CA GLU A 368 2.63 6.12 -15.87
C GLU A 368 3.85 5.47 -16.52
N ASN A 369 5.07 5.84 -16.12
CA ASN A 369 6.27 5.28 -16.72
C ASN A 369 6.40 3.76 -16.47
N PRO A 370 6.21 3.26 -15.23
CA PRO A 370 6.19 1.81 -15.01
C PRO A 370 5.02 1.12 -15.71
N ARG A 371 3.86 1.77 -15.83
CA ARG A 371 2.69 1.21 -16.53
C ARG A 371 2.98 1.00 -18.02
N GLU A 372 3.67 1.93 -18.68
CA GLU A 372 4.10 1.74 -20.07
C GLU A 372 5.22 0.69 -20.17
N ALA A 373 6.15 0.65 -19.21
CA ALA A 373 7.21 -0.37 -19.17
C ALA A 373 6.67 -1.81 -19.05
N LEU A 374 5.52 -2.01 -18.40
CA LEU A 374 4.86 -3.32 -18.29
C LEU A 374 4.58 -3.98 -19.66
N ARG A 375 4.46 -3.19 -20.73
CA ARG A 375 4.16 -3.70 -22.09
C ARG A 375 5.29 -4.56 -22.64
N THR A 376 6.51 -4.32 -22.18
CA THR A 376 7.73 -4.99 -22.67
C THR A 376 8.50 -5.70 -21.56
N TRP A 377 8.02 -5.63 -20.33
CA TRP A 377 8.68 -6.25 -19.19
C TRP A 377 8.50 -7.77 -19.22
N ASP A 378 9.59 -8.50 -19.02
CA ASP A 378 9.64 -9.97 -19.05
C ASP A 378 9.32 -10.59 -17.68
N GLY A 379 8.99 -9.77 -16.68
CA GLY A 379 8.74 -10.20 -15.31
C GLY A 379 10.02 -10.43 -14.50
N GLN A 380 11.20 -10.06 -15.03
CA GLN A 380 12.49 -10.20 -14.36
C GLN A 380 13.16 -8.84 -14.17
N GLY A 381 13.95 -8.72 -13.11
CA GLY A 381 14.69 -7.49 -12.81
C GLY A 381 13.79 -6.29 -12.51
N VAL A 382 14.37 -5.09 -12.62
CA VAL A 382 13.70 -3.82 -12.33
C VAL A 382 12.72 -3.48 -13.46
N LEU A 383 11.46 -3.23 -13.13
CA LEU A 383 10.40 -2.85 -14.08
C LEU A 383 10.65 -1.44 -14.61
N TRP A 384 10.95 -0.52 -13.70
CA TRP A 384 11.27 0.85 -14.05
C TRP A 384 12.24 1.44 -13.04
N SER A 385 13.15 2.27 -13.55
CA SER A 385 14.15 2.97 -12.78
C SER A 385 14.08 4.44 -13.17
N GLY A 386 13.79 5.30 -12.19
CA GLY A 386 13.71 6.74 -12.39
C GLY A 386 15.08 7.39 -12.36
N ASP A 387 15.19 8.51 -13.06
CA ASP A 387 16.26 9.50 -12.90
C ASP A 387 15.70 10.72 -12.16
N LEU A 388 14.96 10.52 -11.05
CA LEU A 388 14.54 11.67 -10.25
C LEU A 388 15.82 12.32 -9.72
N PRO A 389 16.19 13.52 -10.22
CA PRO A 389 17.47 14.09 -9.89
C PRO A 389 17.54 14.25 -8.38
N ASP A 390 18.72 13.95 -7.83
CA ASP A 390 19.07 14.36 -6.48
C ASP A 390 18.73 15.84 -6.34
N ARG A 391 17.60 16.14 -5.70
CA ARG A 391 17.24 17.52 -5.37
C ARG A 391 18.39 18.06 -4.51
N VAL A 392 19.06 19.10 -4.99
CA VAL A 392 20.13 19.82 -4.26
C VAL A 392 19.53 20.56 -3.07
#